data_AF-A0A848XMR1-F1
#
_entry.id   AF-A0A848XMR1-F1
#
_cell.length_a   1.000
_cell.length_b   1.000
_cell.length_c   1.000
_cell.angle_alpha   90.00
_cell.angle_beta   90.00
_cell.angle_gamma   90.00
#
_symmetry.space_group_name_H-M   'P 1'
#
loop_
_entity.id
_entity.type
_entity.pdbx_description
1 polymer ?
#
loop_
_entity_poly.entity_id
_entity_poly.type
_entity_poly.pdbx_seq_one_letter_code
_entity_poly.pdbx_strand_id
1 'polypeptide(L)'
;MRLLPWIFLLVVSFTVACDPGGEVASGTLVATDSAGIMLVESLPKDPPRIFMAEQRVAISPDESKPETLFGNVVDVAADDEGRIYVLDQMAREVRVFNGDGIYAGPMGRAGQGPGEFSAFAQSLLVYGDTVLVSDAGNRSVQRFLRSGEFVDSRPQPGSQSARTWWESGADGLYAR
;
A
#
# COMPACT_ATOMS: atom_id res chain seq x y z
N MET A 1 66.74 66.20 23.29
CA MET A 1 65.63 65.30 23.62
C MET A 1 64.38 65.85 22.95
N ARG A 2 63.91 65.23 21.86
CA ARG A 2 62.75 65.70 21.06
C ARG A 2 61.53 64.86 21.42
N LEU A 3 60.44 65.53 21.81
CA LEU A 3 59.11 64.97 22.01
C LEU A 3 58.42 64.78 20.65
N LEU A 4 57.76 63.64 20.44
CA LEU A 4 56.79 63.45 19.34
C LEU A 4 55.37 63.33 19.93
N PRO A 5 54.36 63.95 19.32
CA PRO A 5 52.97 63.84 19.78
C PRO A 5 52.27 62.64 19.14
N TRP A 6 51.46 61.92 19.92
CA TRP A 6 50.61 60.85 19.42
C TRP A 6 49.33 61.42 18.82
N ILE A 7 49.18 61.27 17.51
CA ILE A 7 47.93 61.53 16.79
C ILE A 7 47.05 60.27 16.95
N PHE A 8 45.97 60.38 17.71
CA PHE A 8 44.92 59.35 17.74
C PHE A 8 44.06 59.48 16.47
N LEU A 9 44.13 58.48 15.60
CA LEU A 9 43.35 58.39 14.38
C LEU A 9 42.04 57.64 14.69
N LEU A 10 40.92 58.37 14.70
CA LEU A 10 39.60 57.86 15.07
C LEU A 10 38.95 57.25 13.82
N VAL A 11 38.98 55.92 13.71
CA VAL A 11 38.34 55.19 12.62
C VAL A 11 36.86 55.02 12.94
N VAL A 12 36.01 55.80 12.29
CA VAL A 12 34.56 55.61 12.33
C VAL A 12 34.20 54.52 11.32
N SER A 13 33.89 53.32 11.83
CA SER A 13 33.34 52.24 11.02
C SER A 13 31.84 52.49 10.82
N PHE A 14 31.44 52.79 9.58
CA PHE A 14 30.04 52.74 9.18
C PHE A 14 29.71 51.31 8.74
N THR A 15 29.04 50.55 9.60
CA THR A 15 28.41 49.30 9.20
C THR A 15 27.10 49.63 8.48
N VAL A 16 27.05 49.40 7.17
CA VAL A 16 25.78 49.42 6.42
C VAL A 16 25.04 48.11 6.78
N ALA A 17 24.09 48.21 7.70
CA ALA A 17 23.12 47.15 7.92
C ALA A 17 22.08 47.23 6.80
N CYS A 18 22.28 46.46 5.73
CA CYS A 18 21.24 46.22 4.75
C CYS A 18 20.33 45.16 5.35
N ASP A 19 19.22 45.57 5.96
CA ASP A 19 18.13 44.68 6.34
C ASP A 19 17.04 44.79 5.26
N PRO A 20 17.03 43.91 4.24
CA PRO A 20 15.88 43.77 3.39
C PRO A 20 14.84 42.96 4.16
N GLY A 21 14.17 43.64 5.09
CA GLY A 21 13.11 43.09 5.90
C GLY A 21 12.01 42.50 5.02
N GLY A 22 11.91 41.18 5.09
CA GLY A 22 10.75 40.39 4.70
C GLY A 22 10.80 39.13 5.55
N GLU A 23 10.01 39.08 6.62
CA GLU A 23 9.93 37.91 7.49
C GLU A 23 9.36 36.74 6.67
N VAL A 24 10.26 35.87 6.20
CA VAL A 24 9.86 34.74 5.38
C VAL A 24 9.23 33.69 6.29
N ALA A 25 7.99 33.30 5.99
CA ALA A 25 7.28 32.30 6.76
C ALA A 25 8.12 31.02 6.91
N SER A 26 8.17 30.47 8.12
CA SER A 26 8.89 29.22 8.43
C SER A 26 8.55 28.11 7.43
N GLY A 27 9.57 27.55 6.78
CA GLY A 27 9.40 26.54 5.72
C GLY A 27 9.50 27.09 4.29
N THR A 28 9.99 28.30 4.10
CA THR A 28 10.17 28.89 2.75
C THR A 28 11.65 29.05 2.45
N LEU A 29 12.11 28.46 1.33
CA LEU A 29 13.45 28.72 0.81
C LEU A 29 13.40 29.96 -0.08
N VAL A 30 14.31 30.90 0.15
CA VAL A 30 14.45 32.09 -0.69
C VAL A 30 15.84 32.10 -1.28
N ALA A 31 15.92 32.11 -2.60
CA ALA A 31 17.16 32.27 -3.35
C ALA A 31 17.04 33.48 -4.27
N THR A 32 18.16 34.13 -4.60
CA THR A 32 18.19 35.20 -5.59
C THR A 32 19.08 34.76 -6.75
N ASP A 33 18.58 34.87 -7.98
CA ASP A 33 19.38 34.56 -9.15
C ASP A 33 20.39 35.68 -9.47
N SER A 34 21.26 35.45 -10.46
CA SER A 34 22.27 36.42 -10.90
C SER A 34 21.68 37.69 -11.53
N ALA A 35 20.39 37.72 -11.85
CA ALA A 35 19.66 38.87 -12.35
C ALA A 35 18.95 39.66 -11.24
N GLY A 36 19.04 39.22 -9.98
CA GLY A 36 18.41 39.86 -8.83
C GLY A 36 16.95 39.47 -8.60
N ILE A 37 16.46 38.40 -9.26
CA ILE A 37 15.10 37.90 -9.09
C ILE A 37 15.03 36.98 -7.87
N MET A 38 14.06 37.22 -7.00
CA MET A 38 13.78 36.38 -5.83
C MET A 38 12.96 35.15 -6.23
N LEU A 39 13.54 33.97 -6.03
CA LEU A 39 12.88 32.67 -6.09
C LEU A 39 12.40 32.32 -4.68
N VAL A 40 11.09 32.16 -4.53
CA VAL A 40 10.44 31.77 -3.27
C VAL A 40 9.86 30.38 -3.45
N GLU A 41 10.44 29.40 -2.77
CA GLU A 41 9.99 28.01 -2.79
C GLU A 41 9.31 27.69 -1.44
N SER A 42 8.00 27.42 -1.52
CA SER A 42 7.22 27.00 -0.35
C SER A 42 7.44 25.51 -0.13
N LEU A 43 8.13 25.13 0.96
CA LEU A 43 8.18 23.72 1.36
C LEU A 43 6.79 23.30 1.86
N PRO A 44 6.39 22.03 1.65
CA PRO A 44 5.17 21.51 2.23
C PRO A 44 5.24 21.66 3.76
N LYS A 45 4.15 22.13 4.37
CA LYS A 45 4.04 22.32 5.83
C LYS A 45 4.33 21.03 6.61
N ASP A 46 3.99 19.89 6.01
CA ASP A 46 4.32 18.56 6.51
C ASP A 46 5.28 17.87 5.52
N PRO A 47 6.52 17.56 5.92
CA PRO A 47 7.44 16.84 5.04
C PRO A 47 6.87 15.46 4.71
N PRO A 48 7.12 14.93 3.50
CA PRO A 48 6.67 13.60 3.13
C PRO A 48 7.25 12.57 4.11
N ARG A 49 6.39 11.69 4.62
CA ARG A 49 6.84 10.52 5.37
C ARG A 49 7.45 9.53 4.39
N ILE A 50 8.78 9.41 4.42
CA ILE A 50 9.51 8.42 3.64
C ILE A 50 9.50 7.10 4.42
N PHE A 51 8.88 6.07 3.85
CA PHE A 51 8.98 4.71 4.37
C PHE A 51 10.07 3.97 3.60
N MET A 52 11.09 3.51 4.32
CA MET A 52 12.07 2.59 3.76
C MET A 52 11.54 1.17 3.97
N ALA A 53 11.20 0.49 2.88
CA ALA A 53 10.80 -0.92 2.90
C ALA A 53 11.94 -1.79 2.39
N GLU A 54 12.18 -2.91 3.06
CA GLU A 54 13.06 -3.98 2.58
C GLU A 54 12.19 -5.08 1.96
N GLN A 55 12.61 -5.59 0.81
CA GLN A 55 11.95 -6.77 0.24
C GLN A 55 12.33 -7.99 1.09
N ARG A 56 11.35 -8.58 1.77
CA ARG A 56 11.56 -9.78 2.60
C ARG A 56 11.27 -11.08 1.85
N VAL A 57 10.28 -11.07 0.95
CA VAL A 57 9.82 -12.25 0.23
C VAL A 57 9.50 -11.87 -1.21
N ALA A 58 9.85 -12.76 -2.14
CA ALA A 58 9.42 -12.69 -3.53
C ALA A 58 8.55 -13.92 -3.80
N ILE A 59 7.29 -13.69 -4.16
CA ILE A 59 6.42 -14.74 -4.67
C ILE A 59 6.67 -14.83 -6.17
N SER A 60 6.78 -16.04 -6.69
CA SER A 60 7.01 -16.26 -8.13
C SER A 60 8.35 -15.71 -8.65
N PRO A 61 9.51 -16.16 -8.13
CA PRO A 61 10.80 -15.78 -8.72
C PRO A 61 11.10 -16.53 -10.04
N ASP A 62 10.39 -17.62 -10.32
CA ASP A 62 10.64 -18.51 -11.44
C ASP A 62 9.44 -18.51 -12.40
N GLU A 63 9.51 -17.69 -13.45
CA GLU A 63 8.47 -17.57 -14.48
C GLU A 63 8.37 -18.79 -15.41
N SER A 64 9.27 -19.78 -15.28
CA SER A 64 9.21 -20.99 -16.11
C SER A 64 8.05 -21.93 -15.74
N LYS A 65 7.42 -21.70 -14.58
CA LYS A 65 6.35 -22.54 -14.05
C LYS A 65 4.98 -21.87 -14.22
N PRO A 66 3.97 -22.54 -14.80
CA PRO A 66 2.67 -21.93 -15.00
C PRO A 66 1.97 -21.54 -13.67
N GLU A 67 2.20 -22.30 -12.60
CA GLU A 67 1.65 -22.03 -11.26
C GLU A 67 2.22 -20.78 -10.58
N THR A 68 3.31 -20.23 -11.11
CA THR A 68 3.92 -18.98 -10.63
C THR A 68 3.56 -17.79 -11.54
N LEU A 69 3.09 -18.03 -12.78
CA LEU A 69 2.66 -16.97 -13.69
C LEU A 69 1.30 -16.38 -13.31
N PHE A 70 1.28 -15.09 -12.96
CA PHE A 70 0.05 -14.36 -12.69
C PHE A 70 -0.57 -13.78 -13.96
N GLY A 71 -1.89 -13.91 -14.08
CA GLY A 71 -2.66 -13.35 -15.17
C GLY A 71 -3.26 -11.99 -14.82
N ASN A 72 -4.26 -11.98 -13.94
CA ASN A 72 -4.89 -10.75 -13.46
C ASN A 72 -5.09 -10.84 -11.95
N VAL A 73 -4.12 -10.35 -11.18
CA VAL A 73 -4.21 -10.29 -9.71
C VAL A 73 -5.18 -9.17 -9.34
N VAL A 74 -6.32 -9.56 -8.75
CA VAL A 74 -7.35 -8.61 -8.33
C VAL A 74 -7.33 -8.34 -6.83
N ASP A 75 -6.84 -9.29 -6.02
CA ASP A 75 -6.78 -9.15 -4.58
C ASP A 75 -5.70 -10.04 -3.97
N VAL A 76 -5.20 -9.67 -2.80
CA VAL A 76 -4.21 -10.41 -2.02
C VAL A 76 -4.50 -10.32 -0.53
N ALA A 77 -4.38 -11.45 0.16
CA ALA A 77 -4.54 -11.55 1.60
C ALA A 77 -3.43 -12.42 2.21
N ALA A 78 -3.16 -12.22 3.49
CA ALA A 78 -2.29 -13.09 4.27
C ALA A 78 -3.03 -13.56 5.53
N ASP A 79 -2.75 -14.79 5.97
CA ASP A 79 -3.23 -15.29 7.25
C ASP A 79 -2.22 -15.04 8.39
N ASP A 80 -2.60 -15.41 9.61
CA ASP A 80 -1.79 -15.30 10.82
C ASP A 80 -0.60 -16.29 10.87
N GLU A 81 -0.61 -17.31 10.01
CA GLU A 81 0.49 -18.26 9.79
C GLU A 81 1.49 -17.76 8.72
N GLY A 82 1.20 -16.61 8.10
CA GLY A 82 2.01 -16.00 7.05
C GLY A 82 1.80 -16.59 5.66
N ARG A 83 0.81 -17.46 5.45
CA ARG A 83 0.45 -17.90 4.09
C ARG A 83 -0.18 -16.75 3.32
N ILE A 84 0.09 -16.73 2.03
CA ILE A 84 -0.29 -15.66 1.12
C ILE A 84 -1.26 -16.22 0.10
N TYR A 85 -2.39 -15.54 -0.05
CA TYR A 85 -3.50 -15.93 -0.91
C TYR A 85 -3.65 -14.86 -1.97
N VAL A 86 -3.56 -15.25 -3.24
CA VAL A 86 -3.61 -14.34 -4.38
C VAL A 86 -4.80 -14.72 -5.26
N LEU A 87 -5.79 -13.83 -5.37
CA LEU A 87 -6.92 -14.05 -6.26
C LEU A 87 -6.51 -13.66 -7.69
N ASP A 88 -6.33 -14.66 -8.55
CA ASP A 88 -6.02 -14.47 -9.96
C ASP A 88 -7.29 -14.69 -10.80
N GLN A 89 -7.86 -13.58 -11.26
CA GLN A 89 -9.11 -13.57 -11.99
C GLN A 89 -8.99 -14.21 -13.38
N MET A 90 -7.82 -14.13 -14.02
CA MET A 90 -7.62 -14.74 -15.34
C MET A 90 -7.44 -16.25 -15.22
N ALA A 91 -6.72 -16.71 -14.21
CA ALA A 91 -6.60 -18.13 -13.89
C ALA A 91 -7.91 -18.71 -13.30
N ARG A 92 -8.77 -17.86 -12.73
CA ARG A 92 -10.04 -18.23 -12.06
C ARG A 92 -9.80 -19.18 -10.88
N GLU A 93 -8.86 -18.80 -10.04
CA GLU A 93 -8.46 -19.53 -8.83
C GLU A 93 -7.87 -18.56 -7.81
N VAL A 94 -7.82 -19.00 -6.55
CA VAL A 94 -6.96 -18.38 -5.53
C VAL A 94 -5.67 -19.19 -5.45
N ARG A 95 -4.54 -18.58 -5.74
CA ARG A 95 -3.22 -19.20 -5.58
C ARG A 95 -2.71 -19.00 -4.17
N VAL A 96 -2.30 -20.10 -3.54
CA VAL A 96 -1.85 -20.11 -2.15
C VAL A 96 -0.35 -20.33 -2.13
N PHE A 97 0.34 -19.53 -1.33
CA PHE A 97 1.77 -19.61 -1.09
C PHE A 97 2.03 -19.69 0.40
N ASN A 98 3.13 -20.33 0.80
CA ASN A 98 3.59 -20.25 2.18
C ASN A 98 4.28 -18.89 2.47
N GLY A 99 4.67 -18.64 3.72
CA GLY A 99 5.35 -17.40 4.12
C GLY A 99 6.70 -17.17 3.46
N ASP A 100 7.31 -18.22 2.87
CA ASP A 100 8.55 -18.12 2.10
C ASP A 100 8.31 -17.84 0.61
N GLY A 101 7.05 -17.69 0.18
CA GLY A 101 6.66 -17.43 -1.20
C GLY A 101 6.63 -18.66 -2.12
N ILE A 102 6.69 -19.87 -1.54
CA ILE A 102 6.61 -21.13 -2.28
C ILE A 102 5.15 -21.49 -2.53
N TYR A 103 4.81 -21.85 -3.77
CA TYR A 103 3.46 -22.25 -4.16
C TYR A 103 3.01 -23.52 -3.41
N ALA A 104 1.90 -23.41 -2.70
CA ALA A 104 1.29 -24.49 -1.92
C ALA A 104 0.14 -25.18 -2.66
N GLY A 105 -0.49 -24.48 -3.62
CA GLY A 105 -1.58 -25.02 -4.43
C GLY A 105 -2.67 -23.99 -4.70
N PRO A 106 -3.67 -24.35 -5.54
CA PRO A 106 -4.80 -23.49 -5.82
C PRO A 106 -5.98 -23.81 -4.89
N MET A 107 -6.87 -22.84 -4.72
CA MET A 107 -8.24 -23.04 -4.26
C MET A 107 -9.19 -22.66 -5.38
N GLY A 108 -10.20 -23.51 -5.58
CA GLY A 108 -11.19 -23.38 -6.63
C GLY A 108 -10.63 -23.58 -8.04
N ARG A 109 -11.49 -23.35 -9.03
CA ARG A 109 -11.18 -23.47 -10.46
C ARG A 109 -12.18 -22.69 -11.29
N ALA A 110 -11.87 -22.51 -12.56
CA ALA A 110 -12.79 -22.06 -13.59
C ALA A 110 -14.17 -22.76 -13.56
N GLY A 111 -15.26 -22.00 -13.46
CA GLY A 111 -16.62 -22.50 -13.63
C GLY A 111 -17.71 -21.68 -12.93
N GLN A 112 -18.87 -22.31 -12.71
CA GLN A 112 -20.05 -21.67 -12.11
C GLN A 112 -20.66 -22.49 -10.97
N GLY A 113 -20.09 -23.67 -10.69
CA GLY A 113 -20.54 -24.55 -9.62
C GLY A 113 -19.96 -24.24 -8.24
N PRO A 114 -20.24 -25.12 -7.27
CA PRO A 114 -19.66 -25.04 -5.93
C PRO A 114 -18.13 -25.07 -5.98
N GLY A 115 -17.50 -24.08 -5.35
CA GLY A 115 -16.04 -23.92 -5.35
C GLY A 115 -15.45 -23.47 -6.68
N GLU A 116 -16.27 -23.05 -7.65
CA GLU A 116 -15.80 -22.58 -8.95
C GLU A 116 -15.97 -21.06 -9.10
N PHE A 117 -15.10 -20.48 -9.93
CA PHE A 117 -15.01 -19.05 -10.17
C PHE A 117 -15.25 -18.68 -11.63
N SER A 118 -16.04 -17.63 -11.82
CA SER A 118 -16.22 -16.93 -13.08
C SER A 118 -15.03 -16.01 -13.36
N ALA A 119 -15.05 -15.37 -14.54
CA ALA A 119 -14.08 -14.33 -14.89
C ALA A 119 -14.27 -13.00 -14.13
N PHE A 120 -15.22 -12.93 -13.18
CA PHE A 120 -15.57 -11.74 -12.42
C PHE A 120 -15.50 -11.96 -10.90
N ALA A 121 -14.64 -12.88 -10.44
CA ALA A 121 -14.21 -12.93 -9.05
C ALA A 121 -13.50 -11.62 -8.69
N GLN A 122 -13.88 -10.99 -7.58
CA GLN A 122 -13.59 -9.57 -7.34
C GLN A 122 -12.92 -9.27 -6.01
N SER A 123 -13.05 -10.13 -5.01
CA SER A 123 -12.44 -9.90 -3.70
C SER A 123 -12.22 -11.19 -2.93
N LEU A 124 -11.24 -11.13 -2.04
CA LEU A 124 -10.75 -12.20 -1.20
C LEU A 124 -10.71 -11.74 0.25
N LEU A 125 -11.20 -12.56 1.16
CA LEU A 125 -11.06 -12.33 2.60
C LEU A 125 -10.55 -13.61 3.26
N VAL A 126 -9.55 -13.47 4.12
CA VAL A 126 -9.04 -14.56 4.95
C VAL A 126 -9.18 -14.15 6.41
N TYR A 127 -9.86 -14.97 7.21
CA TYR A 127 -10.07 -14.73 8.63
C TYR A 127 -10.28 -16.04 9.37
N GLY A 128 -9.53 -16.26 10.46
CA GLY A 128 -9.56 -17.53 11.18
C GLY A 128 -9.25 -18.68 10.22
N ASP A 129 -10.05 -19.75 10.26
CA ASP A 129 -9.92 -20.90 9.34
C ASP A 129 -10.56 -20.68 7.96
N THR A 130 -11.16 -19.53 7.72
CA THR A 130 -12.09 -19.32 6.62
C THR A 130 -11.48 -18.41 5.54
N VAL A 131 -11.67 -18.83 4.29
CA VAL A 131 -11.35 -18.07 3.09
C VAL A 131 -12.65 -17.82 2.32
N LEU A 132 -12.94 -16.56 2.01
CA LEU A 132 -14.12 -16.15 1.28
C LEU A 132 -13.71 -15.48 -0.02
N VAL A 133 -14.38 -15.85 -1.09
CA VAL A 133 -14.19 -15.23 -2.40
C VAL A 133 -15.53 -14.74 -2.90
N SER A 134 -15.59 -13.44 -3.21
CA SER A 134 -16.75 -12.86 -3.86
C SER A 134 -16.64 -12.98 -5.37
N ASP A 135 -17.70 -13.47 -5.99
CA ASP A 135 -17.78 -13.63 -7.43
C ASP A 135 -19.04 -12.98 -7.98
N ALA A 136 -18.86 -11.80 -8.60
CA ALA A 136 -19.96 -11.04 -9.18
C ALA A 136 -20.62 -11.75 -10.35
N GLY A 137 -19.84 -12.50 -11.14
CA GLY A 137 -20.34 -13.21 -12.32
C GLY A 137 -21.22 -14.39 -11.94
N ASN A 138 -20.83 -15.12 -10.89
CA ASN A 138 -21.64 -16.19 -10.32
C ASN A 138 -22.70 -15.67 -9.32
N ARG A 139 -22.67 -14.36 -9.00
CA ARG A 139 -23.50 -13.71 -7.97
C ARG A 139 -23.45 -14.49 -6.66
N SER A 140 -22.26 -14.90 -6.26
CA SER A 140 -22.05 -15.75 -5.09
C SER A 140 -20.87 -15.26 -4.23
N VAL A 141 -20.89 -15.70 -2.98
CA VAL A 141 -19.73 -15.74 -2.11
C VAL A 141 -19.42 -17.20 -1.87
N GLN A 142 -18.23 -17.64 -2.27
CA GLN A 142 -17.72 -18.99 -2.10
C GLN A 142 -16.92 -19.05 -0.80
N ARG A 143 -17.13 -20.08 0.02
CA ARG A 143 -16.43 -20.29 1.28
C ARG A 143 -15.58 -21.55 1.25
N PHE A 144 -14.33 -21.39 1.65
CA PHE A 144 -13.36 -22.46 1.79
C PHE A 144 -12.76 -22.44 3.20
N LEU A 145 -12.26 -23.59 3.63
CA LEU A 145 -11.31 -23.66 4.73
C LEU A 145 -9.92 -23.28 4.23
N ARG A 146 -9.04 -22.82 5.12
CA ARG A 146 -7.62 -22.59 4.80
C ARG A 146 -6.88 -23.84 4.30
N SER A 147 -7.44 -25.04 4.53
CA SER A 147 -6.95 -26.30 3.95
C SER A 147 -7.19 -26.41 2.44
N GLY A 148 -8.03 -25.54 1.86
CA GLY A 148 -8.46 -25.59 0.46
C GLY A 148 -9.75 -26.35 0.24
N GLU A 149 -10.33 -26.95 1.28
CA GLU A 149 -11.63 -27.60 1.20
C GLU A 149 -12.74 -26.57 0.97
N PHE A 150 -13.54 -26.78 -0.07
CA PHE A 150 -14.75 -26.01 -0.29
C PHE A 150 -15.83 -26.42 0.70
N VAL A 151 -16.45 -25.44 1.36
CA VAL A 151 -17.47 -25.69 2.39
C VAL A 151 -18.88 -25.45 1.83
N ASP A 152 -19.17 -24.22 1.42
CA ASP A 152 -20.47 -23.83 0.87
C ASP A 152 -20.37 -22.56 0.02
N SER A 153 -21.48 -22.21 -0.63
CA SER A 153 -21.63 -20.95 -1.34
C SER A 153 -22.97 -20.33 -1.01
N ARG A 154 -23.01 -19.00 -1.02
CA ARG A 154 -24.24 -18.24 -0.79
C ARG A 154 -24.43 -17.16 -1.84
N PRO A 155 -25.67 -16.75 -2.15
CA PRO A 155 -25.93 -15.62 -3.02
C PRO A 155 -25.19 -14.37 -2.54
N GLN A 156 -24.60 -13.63 -3.48
CA GLN A 156 -23.92 -12.40 -3.14
C GLN A 156 -24.97 -11.33 -2.73
N PRO A 157 -24.79 -10.70 -1.58
CA PRO A 157 -25.67 -9.67 -1.02
C PRO A 157 -25.56 -8.31 -1.72
N GLY A 158 -26.02 -8.19 -2.96
CA GLY A 158 -26.10 -6.89 -3.64
C GLY A 158 -24.84 -6.01 -3.48
N SER A 159 -25.01 -4.72 -3.19
CA SER A 159 -23.94 -3.72 -3.17
C SER A 159 -23.02 -3.73 -1.94
N GLN A 160 -23.07 -4.76 -1.08
CA GLN A 160 -22.19 -4.82 0.10
C GLN A 160 -20.90 -5.59 -0.21
N SER A 161 -19.78 -5.13 0.36
CA SER A 161 -18.52 -5.87 0.27
C SER A 161 -18.66 -7.25 0.95
N ALA A 162 -17.90 -8.25 0.48
CA ALA A 162 -17.91 -9.59 1.08
C ALA A 162 -17.61 -9.55 2.59
N ARG A 163 -16.72 -8.65 3.01
CA ARG A 163 -16.40 -8.39 4.41
C ARG A 163 -17.59 -7.85 5.19
N THR A 164 -18.18 -6.75 4.72
CA THR A 164 -19.34 -6.11 5.39
C THR A 164 -20.49 -7.10 5.53
N TRP A 165 -20.74 -7.92 4.52
CA TRP A 165 -21.79 -8.92 4.63
C TRP A 165 -21.46 -10.08 5.56
N TRP A 166 -20.23 -10.58 5.50
CA TRP A 166 -19.76 -11.63 6.40
C TRP A 166 -19.82 -11.18 7.87
N GLU A 167 -19.33 -9.98 8.16
CA GLU A 167 -19.36 -9.37 9.49
C GLU A 167 -20.79 -8.98 9.92
N SER A 168 -21.70 -8.66 8.98
CA SER A 168 -23.11 -8.35 9.26
C SER A 168 -23.95 -9.55 9.67
N GLY A 169 -23.39 -10.77 9.61
CA GLY A 169 -24.02 -11.96 10.18
C GLY A 169 -25.34 -12.30 9.52
N ALA A 170 -25.30 -12.65 8.22
CA ALA A 170 -26.48 -12.93 7.41
C ALA A 170 -27.46 -13.98 7.99
N ASP A 171 -27.13 -14.71 9.07
CA ASP A 171 -28.09 -15.43 9.93
C ASP A 171 -27.60 -15.61 11.39
N GLY A 172 -26.75 -14.72 11.92
CA GLY A 172 -26.28 -14.83 13.32
C GLY A 172 -25.44 -16.06 13.68
N LEU A 173 -24.95 -16.83 12.71
CA LEU A 173 -24.20 -18.08 12.94
C LEU A 173 -22.69 -17.91 13.17
N TYR A 174 -22.13 -16.72 12.95
CA TYR A 174 -20.66 -16.51 12.93
C TYR A 174 -20.17 -15.35 13.81
N ALA A 175 -21.02 -14.79 14.66
CA ALA A 175 -20.58 -13.88 15.71
C ALA A 175 -20.15 -14.69 16.95
N ARG A 176 -18.94 -15.26 16.93
CA ARG A 176 -18.16 -15.62 18.13
C ARG A 176 -16.68 -15.56 17.85
#